data_AF-A0A9P4MZK9-F1
#
_entry.id   AF-A0A9P4MZK9-F1
#
_cell.length_a   1.000
_cell.length_b   1.000
_cell.length_c   1.000
_cell.angle_alpha   90.00
_cell.angle_beta   90.00
_cell.angle_gamma   90.00
#
_symmetry.space_group_name_H-M   'P 1'
#
loop_
_entity.id
_entity.type
_entity.pdbx_description
1 polymer ?
#
loop_
_entity_poly.entity_id
_entity_poly.type
_entity_poly.pdbx_seq_one_letter_code
_entity_poly.pdbx_strand_id
1 'polypeptide(L)'
;MPYRVPSPVLSNFLTNHTRPISVPGLLDSCQCPICHNQYSEPDPDYVHPLHPAGTPEYPVQIYDCGECPHIFGRLCLERHIRARQPWSHRCPICRAEWFPAPVSRRERMLGRIAAALEQHARAVDDEEVEDALSAVVELLRDLMDELQMPGWI
;
A
#
# COMPACT_ATOMS: atom_id res chain seq x y z
N MET A 1 13.13 11.79 -6.30
CA MET A 1 12.11 12.41 -5.44
C MET A 1 11.79 11.46 -4.30
N PRO A 2 11.64 11.95 -3.05
CA PRO A 2 11.29 11.12 -1.91
C PRO A 2 9.88 10.54 -2.11
N TYR A 3 9.74 9.22 -1.98
CA TYR A 3 8.45 8.55 -2.07
C TYR A 3 7.71 8.71 -0.75
N ARG A 4 6.56 9.39 -0.76
CA ARG A 4 5.75 9.62 0.43
C ARG A 4 4.50 8.73 0.38
N VAL A 5 4.45 7.73 1.26
CA VAL A 5 3.22 6.98 1.52
C VAL A 5 2.30 7.83 2.41
N PRO A 6 1.04 8.11 2.00
CA PRO A 6 0.08 8.82 2.85
C PRO A 6 -0.22 8.04 4.14
N SER A 7 -0.44 8.74 5.26
CA SER A 7 -0.73 8.08 6.55
C SER A 7 -1.93 7.12 6.52
N PRO A 8 -3.07 7.43 5.85
CA PRO A 8 -4.18 6.48 5.74
C PRO A 8 -3.80 5.20 5.02
N VAL A 9 -3.04 5.32 3.93
CA VAL A 9 -2.54 4.18 3.14
C VAL A 9 -1.59 3.31 3.97
N LEU A 10 -0.70 3.95 4.73
CA LEU A 10 0.20 3.25 5.64
C LEU A 10 -0.57 2.51 6.75
N SER A 11 -1.53 3.17 7.42
CA SER A 11 -2.34 2.53 8.44
C SER A 11 -3.10 1.34 7.87
N ASN A 12 -3.70 1.50 6.69
CA ASN A 12 -4.42 0.42 6.02
C ASN A 12 -3.51 -0.77 5.69
N PHE A 13 -2.35 -0.51 5.08
CA PHE A 13 -1.32 -1.52 4.82
C PHE A 13 -0.91 -2.27 6.09
N LEU A 14 -0.64 -1.54 7.17
CA LEU A 14 -0.19 -2.16 8.40
C LEU A 14 -1.29 -3.00 9.08
N THR A 15 -2.56 -2.63 8.90
CA THR A 15 -3.70 -3.40 9.44
C THR A 15 -4.04 -4.62 8.58
N ASN A 16 -4.04 -4.46 7.25
CA ASN A 16 -4.59 -5.46 6.34
C ASN A 16 -3.53 -6.27 5.58
N HIS A 17 -2.26 -5.88 5.60
CA HIS A 17 -1.16 -6.56 4.89
C HIS A 17 -0.03 -7.00 5.80
N THR A 18 -0.21 -6.89 7.12
CA THR A 18 0.74 -7.43 8.08
C THR A 18 0.05 -8.37 9.06
N ARG A 19 0.69 -9.51 9.33
CA ARG A 19 0.23 -10.48 10.31
C ARG A 19 1.27 -10.62 11.42
N PRO A 20 0.88 -10.53 12.71
CA PRO A 20 1.77 -10.85 13.80
C PRO A 20 2.13 -12.35 13.76
N ILE A 21 3.37 -12.66 14.12
CA ILE A 21 3.86 -14.03 14.29
C ILE A 21 4.25 -14.21 15.75
N SER A 22 3.91 -15.35 16.35
CA SER A 22 4.36 -15.69 17.71
C SER A 22 5.85 -16.03 17.72
N VAL A 23 6.57 -15.64 18.76
CA VAL A 23 8.04 -15.80 18.84
C VAL A 23 8.49 -17.27 18.74
N PRO A 24 7.80 -18.26 19.35
CA PRO A 24 8.12 -19.68 19.19
C PRO A 24 7.98 -20.21 17.76
N GLY A 25 7.26 -19.50 16.88
CA GLY A 25 7.02 -19.88 15.49
C GLY A 25 8.09 -19.39 14.51
N LEU A 26 9.12 -18.65 14.95
CA LEU A 26 10.20 -18.20 14.08
C LEU A 26 11.25 -19.30 13.88
N LEU A 27 11.50 -19.67 12.62
CA LEU A 27 12.43 -20.72 12.25
C LEU A 27 13.90 -20.26 12.21
N ASP A 28 14.17 -19.01 11.80
CA ASP A 28 15.52 -18.60 11.38
C ASP A 28 16.20 -17.56 12.30
N SER A 29 15.45 -16.62 12.89
CA SER A 29 16.02 -15.65 13.84
C SER A 29 14.96 -14.94 14.67
N CYS A 30 15.08 -14.97 16.00
CA CYS A 30 14.22 -14.22 16.92
C CYS A 30 14.59 -12.72 17.03
N GLN A 31 15.25 -12.16 16.02
CA GLN A 31 15.74 -10.78 16.00
C GLN A 31 15.24 -10.02 14.78
N CYS A 32 15.00 -8.72 14.96
CA CYS A 32 14.62 -7.83 13.88
C CYS A 32 15.80 -7.55 12.96
N PRO A 33 15.68 -7.72 11.63
CA PRO A 33 16.78 -7.46 10.70
C PRO A 33 17.06 -5.96 10.49
N ILE A 34 16.18 -5.06 10.96
CA ILE A 34 16.35 -3.61 10.83
C ILE A 34 17.07 -3.02 12.04
N CYS A 35 16.69 -3.41 13.26
CA CYS A 35 17.24 -2.85 14.51
C CYS A 35 18.08 -3.83 15.32
N HIS A 36 18.10 -5.12 14.94
CA HIS A 36 18.80 -6.21 15.62
C HIS A 36 18.33 -6.51 17.06
N ASN A 37 17.23 -5.90 17.52
CA ASN A 37 16.61 -6.22 18.80
C ASN A 37 15.86 -7.56 18.74
N GLN A 38 15.80 -8.26 19.88
CA GLN A 38 14.99 -9.46 20.02
C GLN A 38 13.49 -9.13 19.95
N TYR A 39 12.72 -10.04 19.35
CA TYR A 39 11.27 -9.94 19.31
C TYR A 39 10.65 -10.30 20.67
N SER A 40 9.54 -9.64 20.99
CA SER A 40 8.64 -10.00 22.09
C SER A 40 7.30 -10.50 21.55
N GLU A 41 6.52 -11.14 22.40
CA GLU A 41 5.17 -11.58 22.04
C GLU A 41 4.31 -10.37 21.65
N PRO A 42 3.46 -10.49 20.61
CA PRO A 42 2.50 -9.46 20.26
C PRO A 42 1.49 -9.27 21.39
N ASP A 43 1.23 -8.02 21.74
CA ASP A 43 0.18 -7.66 22.70
C ASP A 43 -1.20 -7.86 22.03
N PRO A 44 -2.06 -8.77 22.56
CA PRO A 44 -3.37 -9.05 21.96
C PRO A 44 -4.34 -7.87 22.04
N ASP A 45 -4.13 -6.93 22.97
CA ASP A 45 -5.02 -5.78 23.18
C ASP A 45 -4.56 -4.53 22.41
N TYR A 46 -3.48 -4.62 21.62
CA TYR A 46 -2.93 -3.46 20.93
C TYR A 46 -3.78 -3.01 19.73
N VAL A 47 -4.27 -1.76 19.80
CA VAL A 47 -4.96 -1.08 18.70
C VAL A 47 -4.11 0.13 18.23
N HIS A 48 -3.86 0.16 16.92
CA HIS A 48 -3.14 1.24 16.21
C HIS A 48 -3.76 2.63 16.49
N PRO A 49 -3.00 3.75 16.68
CA PRO A 49 -1.82 4.12 15.88
C PRO A 49 -0.58 4.62 16.65
N LEU A 50 -0.51 4.53 17.98
CA LEU A 50 0.59 5.08 18.76
C LEU A 50 1.07 4.11 19.82
N HIS A 51 2.23 3.50 19.61
CA HIS A 51 2.97 2.82 20.67
C HIS A 51 3.82 3.83 21.45
N PRO A 52 3.84 3.76 22.80
CA PRO A 52 4.79 4.51 23.62
C PRO A 52 6.24 4.21 23.23
N ALA A 53 7.13 5.20 23.41
CA ALA A 53 8.56 4.97 23.26
C ALA A 53 9.03 3.93 24.30
N GLY A 54 9.63 2.83 23.83
CA GLY A 54 10.12 1.74 24.69
C GLY A 54 9.28 0.47 24.67
N THR A 55 8.16 0.43 23.94
CA THR A 55 7.43 -0.83 23.71
C THR A 55 8.32 -1.80 22.94
N PRO A 56 8.44 -3.07 23.39
CA PRO A 56 9.22 -4.06 22.68
C PRO A 56 8.63 -4.34 21.29
N GLU A 57 9.51 -4.64 20.33
CA GLU A 57 9.13 -4.98 18.96
C GLU A 57 8.58 -6.41 18.93
N TYR A 58 7.42 -6.61 18.30
CA TYR A 58 6.92 -7.95 17.99
C TYR A 58 7.11 -8.26 16.50
N PRO A 59 7.24 -9.55 16.13
CA PRO A 59 7.50 -9.93 14.75
C PRO A 59 6.22 -9.81 13.93
N VAL A 60 6.32 -9.17 12.78
CA VAL A 60 5.28 -9.13 11.75
C VAL A 60 5.80 -9.61 10.43
N GLN A 61 4.97 -10.36 9.72
CA GLN A 61 5.20 -10.75 8.34
C GLN A 61 4.23 -10.02 7.43
N ILE A 62 4.74 -9.56 6.30
CA ILE A 62 3.93 -8.94 5.27
C ILE A 62 3.36 -10.05 4.40
N TYR A 63 2.07 -9.95 4.07
CA TYR A 63 1.41 -10.87 3.15
C TYR A 63 0.69 -10.07 2.05
N ASP A 64 0.25 -10.76 0.99
CA ASP A 64 -0.45 -10.19 -0.17
C ASP A 64 0.27 -9.07 -0.95
N CYS A 65 1.55 -8.81 -0.65
CA CYS A 65 2.40 -7.82 -1.30
C CYS A 65 3.61 -8.47 -2.01
N GLY A 66 3.33 -9.49 -2.84
CA GLY A 66 4.32 -10.30 -3.56
C GLY A 66 4.91 -11.45 -2.73
N GLU A 67 5.89 -12.16 -3.30
CA GLU A 67 6.56 -13.30 -2.65
C GLU A 67 7.66 -12.85 -1.67
N CYS A 68 7.29 -12.09 -0.63
CA CYS A 68 8.22 -11.59 0.38
C CYS A 68 7.99 -12.29 1.74
N PRO A 69 8.77 -13.33 2.09
CA PRO A 69 8.57 -14.06 3.36
C PRO A 69 9.19 -13.37 4.59
N HIS A 70 9.83 -12.20 4.41
CA HIS A 70 10.63 -11.55 5.45
C HIS A 70 9.79 -11.03 6.63
N ILE A 71 10.34 -11.22 7.83
CA ILE A 71 9.74 -10.82 9.10
C ILE A 71 10.50 -9.62 9.65
N PHE A 72 9.76 -8.63 10.15
CA PHE A 72 10.30 -7.39 10.71
C PHE A 72 9.67 -7.08 12.06
N GLY A 73 10.33 -6.22 12.84
CA GLY A 73 9.68 -5.58 13.98
C GLY A 73 8.58 -4.62 13.49
N ARG A 74 7.41 -4.64 14.13
CA ARG A 74 6.27 -3.81 13.72
C ARG A 74 6.59 -2.32 13.61
N LEU A 75 7.33 -1.76 14.57
CA LEU A 75 7.66 -0.33 14.56
C LEU A 75 8.79 -0.05 13.58
N CYS A 76 9.74 -0.97 13.46
CA CYS A 76 10.81 -0.89 12.47
C CYS A 76 10.26 -0.84 11.04
N LEU A 77 9.28 -1.69 10.73
CA LEU A 77 8.57 -1.69 9.45
C LEU A 77 7.89 -0.34 9.19
N GLU A 78 7.13 0.16 10.17
CA GLU A 78 6.44 1.43 10.05
C GLU A 78 7.40 2.61 9.87
N ARG A 79 8.47 2.68 10.67
CA ARG A 79 9.51 3.70 10.56
C ARG A 79 10.18 3.67 9.20
N HIS A 80 10.48 2.48 8.68
CA HIS A 80 11.05 2.31 7.34
C HIS A 80 10.14 2.91 6.26
N ILE A 81 8.84 2.63 6.31
CA ILE A 81 7.89 3.17 5.32
C ILE A 81 7.70 4.69 5.51
N ARG A 82 7.66 5.18 6.76
CA ARG A 82 7.54 6.62 7.07
C ARG A 82 8.82 7.43 6.76
N ALA A 83 9.98 6.79 6.58
CA ALA A 83 11.26 7.47 6.39
C ALA A 83 11.35 8.29 5.09
N ARG A 84 10.40 8.12 4.16
CA ARG A 84 10.32 8.82 2.86
C ARG A 84 11.57 8.64 1.98
N GLN A 85 12.29 7.55 2.19
CA GLN A 85 13.45 7.23 1.38
C GLN A 85 13.00 6.65 0.03
N PRO A 86 13.85 6.74 -1.02
CA PRO A 86 13.53 6.14 -2.31
C PRO A 86 13.19 4.65 -2.25
N TRP A 87 13.62 3.93 -1.20
CA TRP A 87 13.37 2.50 -0.99
C TRP A 87 12.36 2.21 0.14
N SER A 88 11.71 3.22 0.72
CA SER A 88 10.71 3.05 1.80
C SER A 88 9.48 2.25 1.37
N HIS A 89 9.27 2.07 0.07
CA HIS A 89 8.16 1.30 -0.50
C HIS A 89 8.53 -0.16 -0.81
N ARG A 90 9.72 -0.60 -0.40
CA ARG A 90 10.28 -1.91 -0.73
C ARG A 90 10.75 -2.63 0.50
N CYS A 91 10.84 -3.94 0.37
CA CYS A 91 11.47 -4.80 1.36
C CYS A 91 12.95 -4.43 1.61
N PRO A 92 13.37 -4.16 2.85
CA PRO A 92 14.77 -3.94 3.20
C PRO A 92 15.69 -5.10 2.84
N ILE A 93 15.17 -6.33 2.79
CA ILE A 93 15.95 -7.55 2.56
C ILE A 93 15.92 -7.94 1.07
N CYS A 94 14.76 -8.35 0.54
CA CYS A 94 14.67 -8.82 -0.85
C CYS A 94 14.32 -7.75 -1.89
N ARG A 95 14.05 -6.51 -1.47
CA ARG A 95 13.67 -5.39 -2.35
C ARG A 95 12.38 -5.60 -3.16
N ALA A 96 11.57 -6.60 -2.81
CA ALA A 96 10.19 -6.71 -3.30
C ALA A 96 9.43 -5.41 -3.06
N GLU A 97 8.65 -4.95 -4.05
CA GLU A 97 7.81 -3.76 -3.90
C GLU A 97 6.59 -4.11 -3.05
N TRP A 98 6.38 -3.36 -1.97
CA TRP A 98 5.22 -3.51 -1.09
C TRP A 98 4.08 -2.59 -1.49
N PHE A 99 4.43 -1.39 -1.93
CA PHE A 99 3.47 -0.43 -2.46
C PHE A 99 3.69 -0.38 -3.96
N PRO A 100 2.64 -0.60 -4.79
CA PRO A 100 2.74 -0.29 -6.19
C PRO A 100 3.16 1.17 -6.34
N ALA A 101 3.98 1.45 -7.36
CA ALA A 101 4.36 2.82 -7.71
C ALA A 101 3.11 3.72 -7.75
N PRO A 102 3.21 4.99 -7.33
CA PRO A 102 2.04 5.81 -7.09
C PRO A 102 1.24 5.86 -8.38
N VAL A 103 -0.07 5.67 -8.24
CA VAL A 103 -1.07 5.39 -9.29
C VAL A 103 -1.04 6.41 -10.44
N SER A 104 -0.32 7.51 -10.30
CA SER A 104 0.05 8.52 -11.31
C SER A 104 0.26 8.05 -12.76
N ARG A 105 0.78 6.84 -13.03
CA ARG A 105 0.86 6.32 -14.40
C ARG A 105 -0.48 5.74 -14.88
N ARG A 106 -1.20 5.01 -14.03
CA ARG A 106 -2.55 4.48 -14.33
C ARG A 106 -3.57 5.61 -14.36
N GLU A 107 -3.54 6.54 -13.41
CA GLU A 107 -4.38 7.76 -13.39
C GLU A 107 -4.20 8.60 -14.66
N ARG A 108 -2.94 8.88 -15.08
CA ARG A 108 -2.70 9.58 -16.35
C ARG A 108 -3.19 8.79 -17.56
N MET A 109 -3.11 7.47 -17.53
CA MET A 109 -3.55 6.64 -18.66
C MET A 109 -5.08 6.60 -18.76
N LEU A 110 -5.76 6.46 -17.62
CA LEU A 110 -7.22 6.52 -17.51
C LEU A 110 -7.74 7.91 -17.90
N GLY A 111 -7.12 8.98 -17.42
CA GLY A 111 -7.47 10.35 -17.81
C GLY A 111 -7.29 10.61 -19.31
N ARG A 112 -6.27 10.03 -19.95
CA ARG A 112 -6.09 10.10 -21.42
C ARG A 112 -7.17 9.34 -22.18
N ILE A 113 -7.60 8.18 -21.67
CA ILE A 113 -8.67 7.39 -22.28
C ILE A 113 -10.00 8.15 -22.14
N ALA A 114 -10.32 8.67 -20.96
CA ALA A 114 -11.53 9.46 -20.73
C ALA A 114 -11.59 10.69 -21.65
N ALA A 115 -10.49 11.46 -21.75
CA ALA A 115 -10.44 12.62 -22.64
C ALA A 115 -10.61 12.26 -24.13
N ALA A 116 -10.04 11.14 -24.56
CA ALA A 116 -10.19 10.65 -25.93
C ALA A 116 -11.64 10.25 -26.23
N LEU A 117 -12.31 9.59 -25.28
CA LEU A 117 -13.71 9.18 -25.40
C LEU A 117 -14.65 10.40 -25.42
N GLU A 118 -14.44 11.40 -24.56
CA GLU A 118 -15.21 12.66 -24.60
C GLU A 118 -15.05 13.40 -25.94
N GLN A 119 -13.84 13.40 -26.50
CA GLN A 119 -13.59 14.01 -27.80
C GLN A 119 -14.33 13.28 -28.93
N HIS A 120 -14.46 11.95 -28.84
CA HIS A 120 -15.19 11.16 -29.83
C HIS A 120 -16.71 11.31 -29.65
N ALA A 121 -17.21 11.40 -28.41
CA ALA A 121 -18.61 11.64 -28.12
C ALA A 121 -19.10 12.94 -28.79
N ARG A 122 -18.33 14.02 -28.68
CA ARG A 122 -18.64 15.32 -29.33
C ARG A 122 -18.50 15.33 -30.85
N ALA A 123 -17.84 14.33 -31.44
CA ALA A 123 -17.56 14.27 -32.87
C ALA A 123 -18.54 13.34 -33.61
N VAL A 124 -19.38 12.60 -32.88
CA VAL A 124 -20.34 11.67 -33.43
C VAL A 124 -21.72 12.32 -33.38
N ASP A 125 -22.37 12.43 -34.54
CA ASP A 125 -23.75 12.95 -34.70
C ASP A 125 -24.76 11.80 -34.56
N ASP A 126 -24.57 10.98 -33.52
CA ASP A 126 -25.39 9.82 -33.18
C ASP A 126 -25.61 9.83 -31.66
N GLU A 127 -26.84 10.16 -31.27
CA GLU A 127 -27.26 10.37 -29.88
C GLU A 127 -27.06 9.11 -29.02
N GLU A 128 -27.25 7.91 -29.59
CA GLU A 128 -27.04 6.65 -28.85
C GLU A 128 -25.55 6.39 -28.57
N VAL A 129 -24.67 6.83 -29.48
CA VAL A 129 -23.21 6.69 -29.31
C VAL A 129 -22.65 7.75 -28.35
N GLU A 130 -23.19 8.97 -28.38
CA GLU A 130 -22.82 10.04 -27.44
C GLU A 130 -23.17 9.66 -25.99
N ASP A 131 -24.38 9.11 -25.78
CA ASP A 131 -24.82 8.61 -24.48
C ASP A 131 -23.97 7.45 -23.97
N ALA A 132 -23.67 6.47 -24.85
CA ALA A 132 -22.83 5.33 -24.49
C ALA A 132 -21.40 5.75 -24.11
N LEU A 133 -20.81 6.70 -24.85
CA LEU A 133 -19.47 7.20 -24.55
C LEU A 133 -19.43 8.02 -23.27
N SER A 134 -20.46 8.82 -23.00
CA SER A 134 -20.60 9.57 -21.75
C SER A 134 -20.70 8.64 -20.54
N ALA A 135 -21.47 7.54 -20.65
CA ALA A 135 -21.56 6.53 -19.61
C ALA A 135 -20.20 5.85 -19.32
N VAL A 136 -19.40 5.56 -20.35
CA VAL A 136 -18.05 5.01 -20.16
C VAL A 136 -17.12 6.00 -19.49
N VAL A 137 -17.24 7.30 -19.80
CA VAL A 137 -16.44 8.36 -19.15
C VAL A 137 -16.78 8.46 -17.66
N GLU A 138 -18.05 8.42 -17.28
CA GLU A 138 -18.47 8.40 -15.87
C GLU A 138 -17.93 7.17 -15.14
N LEU A 139 -18.05 5.97 -15.72
CA LEU A 139 -17.48 4.74 -15.14
C LEU A 139 -15.96 4.81 -14.96
N LEU A 140 -15.24 5.49 -15.87
CA LEU A 140 -13.80 5.69 -15.73
C LEU A 140 -13.46 6.69 -14.63
N ARG A 141 -14.31 7.71 -14.39
CA ARG A 141 -14.16 8.64 -13.27
C ARG A 141 -14.41 7.93 -11.94
N ASP A 142 -15.47 7.14 -11.85
CA ASP A 142 -15.77 6.30 -10.68
C ASP A 142 -14.61 5.35 -10.37
N LEU A 143 -14.06 4.68 -11.39
CA LEU A 143 -12.91 3.78 -11.22
C LEU A 143 -11.64 4.54 -10.82
N MET A 144 -11.44 5.77 -11.30
CA MET A 144 -10.34 6.61 -10.82
C MET A 144 -10.51 7.01 -9.36
N ASP A 145 -11.72 7.36 -8.95
CA ASP A 145 -12.03 7.70 -7.57
C ASP A 145 -11.89 6.47 -6.65
N GLU A 146 -12.32 5.29 -7.08
CA GLU A 146 -12.10 4.02 -6.37
C GLU A 146 -10.62 3.66 -6.24
N LEU A 147 -9.81 3.90 -7.28
CA LEU A 147 -8.36 3.71 -7.23
C LEU A 147 -7.65 4.73 -6.34
N GLN A 148 -8.25 5.90 -6.11
CA GLN A 148 -7.78 6.92 -5.17
C GLN A 148 -8.31 6.72 -3.75
N MET A 149 -9.38 5.95 -3.58
CA MET A 149 -9.90 5.56 -2.28
C MET A 149 -8.90 4.66 -1.56
N PRO A 150 -8.67 4.88 -0.25
CA PRO A 150 -7.63 4.19 0.50
C PRO A 150 -7.85 2.68 0.67
N GLY A 151 -8.92 2.10 0.09
CA GLY A 151 -9.31 0.70 0.23
C GLY A 151 -8.61 -0.29 -0.70
N TRP A 152 -7.80 0.17 -1.65
CA TRP A 152 -6.92 -0.70 -2.46
C TRP A 152 -5.49 -0.72 -1.94
N ILE A 153 -5.36 -0.96 -0.63
CA ILE A 153 -4.28 -1.75 -0.02
C ILE A 153 -4.95 -2.53 1.10
#